data_AF-A0A949IBA9-F1
#
_entry.id   AF-A0A949IBA9-F1
#
_cell.length_a   1.000
_cell.length_b   1.000
_cell.length_c   1.000
_cell.angle_alpha   90.00
_cell.angle_beta   90.00
_cell.angle_gamma   90.00
#
_symmetry.space_group_name_H-M   'P 1'
#
loop_
_entity.id
_entity.type
_entity.pdbx_description
1 polymer ?
#
loop_
_entity_poly.entity_id
_entity_poly.type
_entity_poly.pdbx_seq_one_letter_code
_entity_poly.pdbx_strand_id
1 'polypeptide(L)' 'DPEMVGEVLDVMVQLAKEGMTMMCVTHEMGFARKVSHRVIFMDQGRIVEDCPSADFFGKPEERSERAKYFLGKILQH' A
#
# COMPACT_ATOMS: atom_id res chain seq x y z
N ASP A 1 -9.71 17.14 -5.62
CA ASP A 1 -9.85 16.53 -6.96
C ASP A 1 -8.84 15.42 -7.18
N PRO A 2 -9.20 14.36 -7.92
CA PRO A 2 -8.28 13.29 -8.31
C PRO A 2 -6.99 13.80 -8.97
N GLU A 3 -7.07 14.93 -9.69
CA GLU A 3 -5.92 15.56 -10.36
C GLU A 3 -4.85 16.04 -9.37
N MET A 4 -5.27 16.65 -8.25
CA MET A 4 -4.35 17.18 -7.22
C MET A 4 -3.66 16.06 -6.42
N VAL A 5 -4.22 14.85 -6.41
CA VAL A 5 -3.63 13.70 -5.71
C VAL A 5 -2.37 13.23 -6.44
N GLY A 6 -2.38 13.25 -7.78
CA GLY A 6 -1.24 12.82 -8.60
C GLY A 6 0.05 13.59 -8.30
N GLU A 7 -0.04 14.92 -8.23
CA GLU A 7 1.12 15.79 -7.96
C GLU A 7 1.76 15.50 -6.60
N VAL A 8 0.94 15.27 -5.56
CA VAL A 8 1.42 14.92 -4.23
C VAL A 8 2.10 13.54 -4.23
N LEU A 9 1.49 12.55 -4.89
CA LEU A 9 2.06 11.21 -5.00
C LEU A 9 3.41 11.21 -5.75
N ASP A 10 3.56 12.05 -6.77
CA ASP A 10 4.82 12.15 -7.53
C ASP A 10 5.96 12.72 -6.67
N VAL A 11 5.70 13.73 -5.85
CA VAL A 11 6.68 14.23 -4.86
C VAL A 11 7.06 13.14 -3.86
N MET A 12 6.09 12.37 -3.37
CA MET A 12 6.36 11.25 -2.46
C MET A 12 7.19 10.14 -3.12
N VAL A 13 6.94 9.83 -4.39
CA VAL A 13 7.74 8.87 -5.18
C VAL A 13 9.17 9.36 -5.34
N GLN A 14 9.38 10.65 -5.57
CA GLN A 14 10.72 11.22 -5.67
C GLN A 14 11.49 11.08 -4.35
N LEU A 15 10.88 11.48 -3.23
CA LEU A 15 11.49 11.35 -1.89
C LEU A 15 11.87 9.90 -1.55
N ALA A 16 11.02 8.94 -1.92
CA ALA A 16 11.32 7.52 -1.73
C ALA A 16 12.56 7.07 -2.53
N LYS A 17 12.73 7.56 -3.77
CA LYS A 17 13.89 7.26 -4.62
C LYS A 17 15.18 7.92 -4.13
N GLU A 18 15.08 9.03 -3.43
CA GLU A 18 16.22 9.72 -2.81
C GLU A 18 16.75 8.99 -1.56
N GLY A 19 16.14 7.85 -1.17
CA GLY A 19 16.61 6.99 -0.09
C GLY A 19 16.12 7.41 1.30
N MET A 20 15.12 8.29 1.35
CA MET A 20 14.50 8.70 2.62
C MET A 20 13.74 7.53 3.26
N THR A 21 13.88 7.35 4.57
CA THR A 21 13.02 6.42 5.31
C THR A 21 11.63 7.05 5.46
N MET A 22 10.60 6.40 4.91
CA MET A 22 9.23 6.91 4.89
C MET A 22 8.26 5.90 5.51
N MET A 23 7.35 6.38 6.35
CA MET A 23 6.18 5.64 6.81
C MET A 23 4.93 6.36 6.33
N CYS A 24 4.18 5.72 5.43
CA CYS A 24 3.01 6.31 4.81
C CYS A 24 1.76 5.51 5.17
N VAL A 25 0.73 6.17 5.70
CA VAL A 25 -0.62 5.61 5.80
C VAL A 25 -1.40 6.07 4.58
N THR A 26 -1.87 5.13 3.76
CA THR A 26 -2.52 5.47 2.49
C THR A 26 -3.56 4.43 2.08
N HIS A 27 -4.55 4.88 1.31
CA HIS A 27 -5.48 4.03 0.57
C HIS A 27 -5.16 3.99 -0.94
N GLU A 28 -4.15 4.75 -1.39
CA GLU A 28 -3.68 4.77 -2.77
C GLU A 28 -2.79 3.56 -3.07
N MET A 29 -3.41 2.43 -3.40
CA MET A 29 -2.69 1.16 -3.57
C MET A 29 -1.73 1.16 -4.76
N GLY A 30 -2.02 1.92 -5.82
CA GLY A 30 -1.10 2.10 -6.95
C GLY A 30 0.22 2.75 -6.53
N PHE A 31 0.15 3.76 -5.66
CA PHE A 31 1.33 4.36 -5.03
C PHE A 31 2.03 3.35 -4.11
N ALA A 32 1.30 2.70 -3.20
CA ALA A 32 1.86 1.74 -2.27
C ALA A 32 2.62 0.61 -3.00
N ARG A 33 2.04 0.03 -4.05
CA ARG A 33 2.68 -1.01 -4.87
C ARG A 33 3.93 -0.52 -5.59
N LYS A 34 3.99 0.77 -5.96
CA LYS A 34 5.11 1.37 -6.71
C LYS A 34 6.32 1.69 -5.82
N VAL A 35 6.12 2.10 -4.56
CA VAL A 35 7.22 2.63 -3.73
C VAL A 35 7.47 1.86 -2.43
N SER A 36 6.52 1.07 -1.94
CA SER A 36 6.68 0.42 -0.63
C SER A 36 7.56 -0.83 -0.74
N HIS A 37 8.44 -1.00 0.25
CA HIS A 37 9.24 -2.21 0.43
C HIS A 37 8.49 -3.24 1.28
N ARG A 38 7.75 -2.76 2.29
CA ARG A 38 7.01 -3.54 3.29
C ARG A 38 5.62 -2.93 3.46
N VAL A 39 4.62 -3.79 3.61
CA VAL A 39 3.23 -3.39 3.86
C VAL A 39 2.83 -3.86 5.26
N ILE A 40 2.29 -2.93 6.04
CA ILE A 40 1.64 -3.21 7.32
C ILE A 40 0.14 -3.08 7.09
N PHE A 41 -0.57 -4.21 7.10
CA PHE A 41 -2.02 -4.22 7.05
C PHE A 41 -2.57 -4.27 8.47
N MET A 42 -3.38 -3.27 8.82
CA MET A 42 -3.98 -3.16 10.15
C MET A 42 -5.49 -3.28 10.07
N ASP A 43 -6.09 -3.93 11.05
CA ASP A 43 -7.53 -3.97 11.26
C ASP A 43 -7.83 -4.02 12.76
N GLN A 44 -8.88 -3.32 13.20
CA GLN A 44 -9.31 -3.27 14.60
C GLN A 44 -8.19 -2.99 15.62
N GLY A 45 -7.29 -2.06 15.27
CA GLY A 45 -6.17 -1.66 16.14
C GLY A 45 -5.05 -2.69 16.27
N ARG A 46 -5.01 -3.72 15.41
CA ARG A 46 -3.96 -4.75 15.39
C ARG A 46 -3.27 -4.79 14.04
N ILE A 47 -1.98 -5.13 14.04
CA ILE A 47 -1.27 -5.54 12.83
C ILE A 47 -1.74 -6.95 12.50
N VAL A 48 -2.41 -7.07 11.37
CA VAL A 48 -2.91 -8.35 10.84
C VAL A 48 -1.87 -8.95 9.90
N GLU A 49 -1.22 -8.11 9.08
CA GLU A 49 -0.11 -8.55 8.26
C GLU A 49 1.06 -7.59 8.26
N ASP A 50 2.22 -8.20 8.06
CA ASP A 50 3.51 -7.55 8.00
C ASP A 50 4.36 -8.36 7.02
N CYS A 51 4.47 -7.89 5.78
CA CYS A 51 5.13 -8.64 4.72
C CYS A 51 5.73 -7.74 3.63
N PRO A 52 6.60 -8.29 2.77
CA PRO A 52 7.08 -7.57 1.60
C PRO A 52 5.92 -7.12 0.71
N SER A 53 6.04 -5.90 0.15
CA SER A 53 5.04 -5.35 -0.77
C SER A 53 4.74 -6.29 -1.95
N ALA A 54 5.77 -6.92 -2.50
CA ALA A 54 5.64 -7.89 -3.59
C ALA A 54 4.77 -9.09 -3.22
N ASP A 55 4.85 -9.60 -1.98
CA ASP A 55 4.01 -10.70 -1.52
C ASP A 55 2.57 -10.22 -1.22
N PHE A 56 2.43 -9.04 -0.61
CA PHE A 56 1.12 -8.50 -0.26
C PHE A 56 0.22 -8.31 -1.49
N PHE A 57 0.77 -7.73 -2.56
CA PHE A 57 0.03 -7.45 -3.79
C PHE A 57 0.13 -8.57 -4.84
N GLY A 58 1.20 -9.36 -4.82
CA GLY A 58 1.47 -10.39 -5.84
C GLY A 58 0.90 -11.77 -5.52
N LYS A 59 0.56 -12.04 -4.25
CA LYS A 59 -0.03 -13.30 -3.78
C LYS A 59 -1.25 -13.03 -2.87
N PRO A 60 -2.28 -12.33 -3.37
CA PRO A 60 -3.45 -11.95 -2.57
C PRO A 60 -4.20 -13.17 -1.97
N GLU A 61 -4.18 -14.31 -2.64
CA GLU A 61 -4.77 -15.58 -2.20
C GLU A 61 -4.08 -16.21 -0.98
N GLU A 62 -2.81 -15.87 -0.72
CA GLU A 62 -2.05 -16.32 0.45
C GLU A 62 -2.25 -15.39 1.65
N ARG A 63 -2.98 -14.29 1.48
CA ARG A 63 -3.22 -13.29 2.54
C ARG A 63 -4.24 -13.80 3.57
N SER A 64 -4.27 -13.11 4.71
CA SER A 64 -5.32 -13.26 5.70
C SER A 64 -6.71 -12.99 5.08
N GLU A 65 -7.74 -13.64 5.61
CA GLU A 65 -9.13 -13.44 5.13
C GLU A 65 -9.55 -11.98 5.16
N ARG A 66 -9.04 -11.21 6.14
CA ARG A 66 -9.33 -9.79 6.24
C ARG A 66 -8.63 -8.96 5.18
N ALA A 67 -7.36 -9.23 4.90
CA ALA A 67 -6.61 -8.56 3.83
C ALA A 67 -7.16 -8.94 2.45
N LYS A 68 -7.54 -10.20 2.22
CA LYS A 68 -8.24 -10.64 1.00
C LYS A 68 -9.52 -9.85 0.77
N TYR A 69 -10.36 -9.74 1.79
CA TYR A 69 -11.60 -8.96 1.71
C TYR A 69 -11.34 -7.48 1.38
N PHE A 70 -10.31 -6.89 1.99
CA PHE A 70 -9.90 -5.51 1.72
C PHE A 70 -9.39 -5.34 0.28
N LEU A 71 -8.46 -6.19 -0.16
CA LEU A 71 -7.90 -6.17 -1.52
C LEU A 71 -8.98 -6.38 -2.58
N GLY A 72 -9.94 -7.28 -2.34
CA GLY A 72 -11.06 -7.52 -3.24
C GLY A 72 -11.96 -6.29 -3.44
N LYS A 73 -12.07 -5.41 -2.45
CA LYS A 73 -12.83 -4.15 -2.58
C LYS A 73 -12.08 -3.06 -3.34
N ILE A 74 -10.75 -3.04 -3.23
CA ILE A 74 -9.94 -1.98 -3.81
C ILE A 74 -9.54 -2.31 -5.25
N LEU A 75 -9.28 -3.58 -5.58
CA LEU A 75 -8.88 -3.99 -6.92
C LEU A 75 -10.03 -4.06 -7.94
N GLN A 76 -11.28 -3.89 -7.49
CA GLN A 76 -12.47 -3.85 -8.37
C GLN A 76 -12.78 -2.43 -8.89
N HIS A 77 -12.04 -1.42 -8.44
CA HIS A 77 -12.08 -0.04 -8.89
C HIS A 77 -10.70 0.39 -9.41
#